data_AF-A0A3D5G4F4-F1
#
_entry.id   AF-A0A3D5G4F4-F1
#
_cell.length_a   1.000
_cell.length_b   1.000
_cell.length_c   1.000
_cell.angle_alpha   90.00
_cell.angle_beta   90.00
_cell.angle_gamma   90.00
#
_symmetry.space_group_name_H-M   'P 1'
#
loop_
_entity.id
_entity.type
_entity.pdbx_description
1 polymer ?
#
loop_
_entity_poly.entity_id
_entity_poly.type
_entity_poly.pdbx_seq_one_letter_code
_entity_poly.pdbx_strand_id
1 'polypeptide(L)'
;MAFLRPKKDEYLWIVNNPAGSKDWYPKCNLEDRICGTPIKEDVWLYKYWIKNGRGIHRIHIVSANKSANLAFKNYLSKALETGDWPAEPLPGGAYSLTKVTITVE
;
A
#
# COMPACT_ATOMS: atom_id res chain seq x y z
N MET A 1 -23.06 3.98 7.50
CA MET A 1 -21.64 4.11 7.13
C MET A 1 -20.81 3.31 8.12
N ALA A 2 -20.04 2.33 7.67
CA ALA A 2 -19.07 1.65 8.53
C ALA A 2 -17.82 2.53 8.66
N PHE A 3 -17.54 3.02 9.86
CA PHE A 3 -16.33 3.78 10.14
C PHE A 3 -15.15 2.82 10.26
N LEU A 4 -14.21 2.88 9.31
CA LEU A 4 -12.93 2.18 9.42
C LEU A 4 -12.11 2.90 10.50
N ARG A 5 -12.12 2.37 11.73
CA ARG A 5 -11.28 2.89 12.80
C ARG A 5 -10.14 1.90 13.07
N PRO A 6 -8.87 2.32 12.94
CA PRO A 6 -7.76 1.54 13.47
C PRO A 6 -7.90 1.45 15.00
N LYS A 7 -7.21 0.51 15.64
CA LYS A 7 -7.13 0.54 17.10
C LYS A 7 -6.40 1.80 17.55
N LYS A 8 -6.52 2.13 18.84
CA LYS A 8 -5.72 3.20 19.44
C LYS A 8 -4.24 2.93 19.15
N ASP A 9 -3.52 3.96 18.70
CA ASP A 9 -2.08 3.92 18.38
C ASP A 9 -1.69 3.03 17.18
N GLU A 10 -2.66 2.68 16.32
CA GLU A 10 -2.42 2.07 15.01
C GLU A 10 -2.56 3.10 13.89
N TYR A 11 -1.78 2.90 12.83
CA TYR A 11 -1.64 3.76 11.67
C TYR A 11 -2.38 3.19 10.47
N LEU A 12 -3.02 4.04 9.68
CA LEU A 12 -3.73 3.61 8.47
C LEU A 12 -2.87 3.75 7.22
N TRP A 13 -2.88 2.71 6.39
CA TRP A 13 -2.13 2.67 5.14
C TRP A 13 -3.02 2.30 3.96
N ILE A 14 -2.74 2.90 2.80
CA ILE A 14 -3.21 2.39 1.51
C ILE A 14 -2.16 1.42 1.00
N VAL A 15 -2.56 0.18 0.71
CA VAL A 15 -1.66 -0.90 0.29
C VAL A 15 -2.28 -1.65 -0.89
N ASN A 16 -1.51 -1.91 -1.94
CA ASN A 16 -1.95 -2.77 -3.03
C ASN A 16 -1.53 -4.23 -2.80
N ASN A 17 -2.42 -5.16 -3.13
CA ASN A 17 -2.16 -6.59 -3.23
C ASN A 17 -2.71 -7.10 -4.58
N PRO A 18 -1.84 -7.49 -5.53
CA PRO A 18 -2.27 -8.14 -6.76
C PRO A 18 -3.01 -9.46 -6.47
N ALA A 19 -4.07 -9.76 -7.22
CA ALA A 19 -4.84 -10.97 -7.01
C ALA A 19 -3.98 -12.22 -7.29
N GLY A 20 -4.00 -13.19 -6.36
CA GLY A 20 -3.20 -14.41 -6.45
C GLY A 20 -1.75 -14.25 -5.97
N SER A 21 -1.33 -13.05 -5.60
CA SER A 21 -0.01 -12.77 -5.02
C SER A 21 -0.07 -12.65 -3.49
N LYS A 22 1.04 -13.01 -2.83
CA LYS A 22 1.25 -12.81 -1.39
C LYS A 22 1.87 -11.45 -1.08
N ASP A 23 2.05 -10.61 -2.09
CA ASP A 23 2.89 -9.42 -2.04
C ASP A 23 2.06 -8.18 -1.73
N TRP A 24 2.62 -7.29 -0.91
CA TRP A 24 1.94 -6.10 -0.39
C TRP A 24 2.80 -4.87 -0.61
N TYR A 25 2.22 -3.91 -1.30
CA TYR A 25 2.93 -2.72 -1.75
C TYR A 25 2.32 -1.48 -1.07
N PRO A 26 2.92 -0.95 0.01
CA PRO A 26 2.40 0.23 0.68
C PRO A 26 2.60 1.49 -0.18
N LYS A 27 1.57 2.32 -0.27
CA LYS A 27 1.61 3.61 -0.99
C LYS A 27 1.88 4.77 -0.05
N CYS A 28 1.00 4.95 0.93
CA CYS A 28 1.08 6.08 1.83
C CYS A 28 0.32 5.78 3.13
N ASN A 29 0.77 6.44 4.19
CA ASN A 29 0.07 6.50 5.47
C ASN A 29 -0.98 7.61 5.39
N LEU A 30 -2.25 7.31 5.69
CA LEU A 30 -3.36 8.26 5.61
C LEU A 30 -3.23 9.43 6.61
N GLU A 31 -2.44 9.27 7.66
CA GLU A 31 -2.14 10.33 8.62
C GLU A 31 -1.07 11.30 8.10
N ASP A 32 -0.23 10.85 7.17
CA ASP A 32 0.75 11.70 6.51
C ASP A 32 0.03 12.55 5.44
N ARG A 33 0.24 13.88 5.44
CA ARG A 33 -0.37 14.84 4.48
C ARG A 33 -0.13 14.51 2.99
N ILE A 34 0.69 13.52 2.69
CA ILE A 34 1.11 13.10 1.36
C ILE A 34 0.03 12.25 0.65
N CYS A 35 -0.89 11.61 1.39
CA CYS A 35 -1.91 10.72 0.82
C CYS A 35 -2.99 11.42 -0.06
N GLY A 36 -2.91 12.74 -0.28
CA GLY A 36 -3.86 13.50 -1.11
C GLY A 36 -3.21 14.36 -2.20
N THR A 37 -1.87 14.40 -2.28
CA THR A 37 -1.19 15.14 -3.34
C THR A 37 -1.31 14.34 -4.63
N PRO A 38 -1.80 14.92 -5.74
CA PRO A 38 -1.65 14.30 -7.05
C PRO A 38 -0.15 14.16 -7.29
N ILE A 39 0.37 12.97 -7.08
CA ILE A 39 1.76 12.67 -7.38
C ILE A 39 1.83 12.76 -8.90
N LYS A 40 2.43 13.86 -9.41
CA LYS A 40 2.71 14.04 -10.83
C LYS A 40 3.30 12.72 -11.33
N GLU A 41 2.55 12.03 -12.19
CA GLU A 41 2.99 10.78 -12.82
C GLU A 41 3.33 9.66 -11.82
N ASP A 42 2.34 9.27 -11.00
CA ASP A 42 2.16 7.96 -10.33
C ASP A 42 3.32 6.92 -10.43
N VAL A 43 4.44 7.22 -9.77
CA VAL A 43 5.74 6.51 -9.88
C VAL A 43 5.67 5.01 -9.54
N TRP A 44 4.60 4.52 -8.91
CA TRP A 44 4.46 3.10 -8.50
C TRP A 44 3.37 2.32 -9.29
N LEU A 45 2.19 2.92 -9.52
CA LEU A 45 1.13 2.40 -10.39
C LEU A 45 1.65 2.32 -11.82
N TYR A 46 2.37 3.35 -12.26
CA TYR A 46 2.92 3.41 -13.62
C TYR A 46 4.15 2.50 -13.78
N LYS A 47 5.15 2.56 -12.87
CA LYS A 47 6.41 1.83 -13.06
C LYS A 47 6.28 0.31 -12.88
N TYR A 48 5.42 -0.16 -11.97
CA TYR A 48 5.26 -1.60 -11.73
C TYR A 48 4.12 -2.22 -12.55
N TRP A 49 2.97 -1.54 -12.74
CA TRP A 49 1.80 -2.18 -13.38
C TRP A 49 1.78 -2.02 -14.90
N ILE A 50 2.09 -0.84 -15.43
CA ILE A 50 2.08 -0.63 -16.90
C ILE A 50 3.23 -1.40 -17.57
N LYS A 51 4.32 -1.65 -16.84
CA LYS A 51 5.45 -2.41 -17.39
C LYS A 51 5.20 -3.93 -17.40
N ASN A 52 4.37 -4.49 -16.50
CA ASN A 52 4.36 -5.94 -16.24
C ASN A 52 2.99 -6.64 -16.05
N GLY A 53 1.81 -6.00 -16.12
CA GLY A 53 0.61 -6.84 -16.11
C GLY A 53 -0.73 -6.14 -15.99
N ARG A 54 -1.51 -6.24 -17.07
CA ARG A 54 -2.98 -6.26 -17.00
C ARG A 54 -3.43 -7.29 -15.97
N GLY A 55 -4.45 -6.99 -15.16
CA GLY A 55 -4.89 -7.93 -14.12
C GLY A 55 -5.83 -7.36 -13.06
N ILE A 56 -6.14 -8.21 -12.07
CA ILE A 56 -7.00 -7.87 -10.94
C ILE A 56 -6.14 -7.47 -9.75
N HIS A 57 -6.47 -6.35 -9.13
CA HIS A 57 -5.74 -5.82 -7.99
C HIS A 57 -6.68 -5.39 -6.88
N ARG A 58 -6.18 -5.50 -5.66
CA ARG A 58 -6.92 -5.17 -4.45
C ARG A 58 -6.21 -4.03 -3.75
N ILE A 59 -6.88 -2.88 -3.69
CA ILE A 59 -6.42 -1.73 -2.91
C ILE A 59 -7.01 -1.86 -1.52
N HIS A 60 -6.17 -2.17 -0.56
CA HIS A 60 -6.52 -2.35 0.84
C HIS A 60 -6.32 -1.06 1.63
N ILE A 61 -7.25 -0.79 2.55
CA ILE A 61 -6.96 0.02 3.73
C ILE A 61 -6.49 -0.93 4.82
N VAL A 62 -5.27 -0.71 5.31
CA VAL A 62 -4.57 -1.56 6.27
C VAL A 62 -4.38 -0.78 7.57
N SER A 63 -4.71 -1.40 8.70
CA SER A 63 -4.28 -0.94 10.01
C SER A 63 -2.92 -1.55 10.33
N ALA A 64 -1.99 -0.75 10.87
CA ALA A 64 -0.64 -1.17 11.18
C ALA A 64 -0.24 -0.67 12.57
N ASN A 65 0.30 -1.56 13.42
CA ASN A 65 0.93 -1.12 14.67
C ASN A 65 2.22 -0.33 14.39
N LYS A 66 2.88 0.18 15.44
CA LYS A 66 4.12 0.96 15.32
C LYS A 66 5.25 0.26 14.55
N SER A 67 5.42 -1.06 14.73
CA SER A 67 6.46 -1.83 14.05
C SER A 67 6.15 -2.00 12.56
N ALA A 68 4.91 -2.38 12.23
CA ALA A 68 4.46 -2.51 10.84
C ALA A 68 4.47 -1.15 10.10
N ASN A 69 4.10 -0.06 10.78
CA ASN A 69 4.20 1.29 10.24
C ASN A 69 5.65 1.64 9.88
N LEU A 70 6.61 1.33 10.75
CA LEU A 70 8.03 1.55 10.45
C LEU A 70 8.49 0.70 9.26
N ALA A 71 8.07 -0.56 9.18
CA ALA A 71 8.38 -1.43 8.05
C ALA A 71 7.86 -0.85 6.73
N PHE A 72 6.61 -0.38 6.70
CA PHE A 72 6.04 0.27 5.52
C PHE A 72 6.76 1.57 5.14
N LYS A 73 7.12 2.41 6.12
CA LYS A 73 7.91 3.64 5.85
C LYS A 73 9.28 3.31 5.24
N ASN A 74 9.97 2.31 5.79
CA ASN A 74 11.27 1.89 5.29
C ASN A 74 11.19 1.30 3.88
N TYR A 75 10.19 0.44 3.63
CA TYR A 75 9.90 -0.10 2.30
C TYR A 75 9.71 1.02 1.30
N LEU A 76 8.79 1.95 1.60
CA LEU A 76 8.46 3.05 0.70
C LEU A 76 9.65 3.97 0.44
N SER A 77 10.41 4.32 1.49
CA SER A 77 11.61 5.14 1.37
C SER A 77 12.63 4.49 0.42
N LYS A 78 12.91 3.21 0.62
CA LYS A 78 13.86 2.45 -0.21
C LYS A 78 13.38 2.32 -1.64
N ALA A 79 12.09 2.03 -1.84
CA ALA A 79 11.51 1.89 -3.17
C ALA A 79 11.51 3.20 -3.96
N LEU A 80 11.27 4.33 -3.28
CA LEU A 80 11.35 5.66 -3.89
C LEU A 80 12.79 6.07 -4.22
N GLU A 81 13.74 5.73 -3.35
CA GLU A 81 15.17 6.02 -3.55
C GLU A 81 15.76 5.20 -4.71
N THR A 82 15.48 3.90 -4.74
CA THR A 82 16.09 2.96 -5.70
C THR A 82 15.28 2.84 -7.00
N GLY A 83 13.97 3.11 -6.96
CA GLY A 83 13.05 2.79 -8.04
C GLY A 83 12.62 1.32 -8.09
N ASP A 84 13.15 0.47 -7.20
CA ASP A 84 12.82 -0.96 -7.12
C ASP A 84 11.69 -1.22 -6.13
N TRP A 85 10.73 -2.05 -6.52
CA TRP A 85 9.53 -2.38 -5.73
C TRP A 85 9.50 -3.87 -5.42
N PRO A 86 10.28 -4.36 -4.44
CA PRO A 86 10.40 -5.78 -4.16
C PRO A 86 9.08 -6.38 -3.66
N ALA A 87 8.84 -7.63 -4.03
CA ALA A 87 7.71 -8.41 -3.55
C ALA A 87 7.95 -8.81 -2.08
N GLU A 88 7.15 -8.27 -1.17
CA GLU A 88 7.25 -8.54 0.26
C GLU A 88 5.87 -8.91 0.86
N PRO A 89 5.81 -9.84 1.82
CA PRO A 89 4.55 -10.16 2.50
C PRO A 89 4.07 -9.01 3.38
N LEU A 90 2.80 -9.05 3.79
CA LEU A 90 2.26 -8.11 4.76
C LEU A 90 3.06 -8.20 6.08
N PRO A 91 3.63 -7.10 6.59
CA PRO A 91 4.43 -7.15 7.81
C PRO A 91 3.59 -7.58 9.02
N GLY A 92 4.21 -8.33 9.94
CA GLY A 92 3.58 -8.72 11.19
C GLY A 92 3.09 -7.50 11.97
N GLY A 93 1.86 -7.54 12.47
CA GLY A 93 1.23 -6.40 13.13
C GLY A 93 0.46 -5.45 12.21
N ALA A 94 0.31 -5.81 10.93
CA ALA A 94 -0.63 -5.18 10.00
C ALA A 94 -1.79 -6.12 9.64
N TYR A 95 -2.98 -5.56 9.41
CA TYR A 95 -4.16 -6.29 8.95
C TYR A 95 -5.08 -5.40 8.08
N SER A 96 -5.73 -6.01 7.09
CA SER A 96 -6.65 -5.29 6.21
C SER A 96 -7.99 -5.02 6.91
N LEU A 97 -8.44 -3.76 6.86
CA LEU A 97 -9.75 -3.33 7.34
C LEU A 97 -10.80 -3.41 6.24
N THR A 98 -10.43 -3.02 5.01
CA THR A 98 -11.28 -3.13 3.83
C THR A 98 -10.43 -3.21 2.57
N LYS A 99 -11.06 -3.50 1.43
CA LYS A 99 -10.44 -3.45 0.12
C LYS A 99 -11.42 -3.03 -0.98
N VAL A 100 -10.88 -2.40 -2.01
CA VAL A 100 -11.54 -2.19 -3.30
C VAL A 100 -10.83 -3.03 -4.34
N THR A 101 -11.57 -3.74 -5.17
CA THR A 101 -10.99 -4.51 -6.28
C THR A 101 -11.06 -3.67 -7.55
N ILE A 102 -9.95 -3.59 -8.27
CA ILE A 102 -9.80 -2.84 -9.52
C ILE A 102 -9.25 -3.80 -10.56
N THR A 103 -9.80 -3.74 -11.77
CA THR A 103 -9.26 -4.45 -12.93
C THR A 103 -8.53 -3.44 -13.80
N VAL A 104 -7.30 -3.75 -14.18
CA VAL A 104 -6.50 -2.96 -15.12
C VAL A 104 -6.36 -3.74 -16.41
N GLU A 105 -6.88 -3.16 -17.48
CA GLU A 105 -6.88 -3.70 -18.85
C GLU A 105 -5.89 -2.97 -19.75
#